data_AF-A0A183DKC7-F1
#
_entry.id   AF-A0A183DKC7-F1
#
_cell.length_a   1.000
_cell.length_b   1.000
_cell.length_c   1.000
_cell.angle_alpha   90.00
_cell.angle_beta   90.00
_cell.angle_gamma   90.00
#
_symmetry.space_group_name_H-M   'P 1'
#
loop_
_entity.id
_entity.type
_entity.pdbx_description
1 polymer ?
#
loop_
_entity_poly.entity_id
_entity_poly.type
_entity_poly.pdbx_seq_one_letter_code
_entity_poly.pdbx_strand_id
1 'polypeptide(L)'
;MDDNGPDGDTSNVVRDTPVDLTAPSFIPEELMLQPSNETSNDARYLDELVKDLSILASYRIDHPGKLRHAYELLYTEVNRVLDAINESQREANATRNNGYSNTWQGPGTLL
;
A
#
# COMPACT_ATOMS: atom_id res chain seq x y z
N MET A 1 -70.63 5.94 -12.10
CA MET A 1 -70.25 4.96 -13.12
C MET A 1 -69.93 5.81 -14.32
N ASP A 2 -68.64 5.98 -14.56
CA ASP A 2 -68.10 6.97 -15.49
C ASP A 2 -67.71 6.33 -16.82
N ASP A 3 -67.54 7.25 -17.76
CA ASP A 3 -67.66 7.21 -19.20
C ASP A 3 -66.47 6.57 -19.96
N ASN A 4 -66.70 6.36 -21.25
CA ASN A 4 -65.90 5.74 -22.30
C ASN A 4 -64.40 6.10 -22.39
N GLY A 5 -63.62 5.12 -22.89
CA GLY A 5 -62.47 5.39 -23.75
C GLY A 5 -61.45 4.23 -23.82
N PRO A 6 -61.35 3.50 -24.94
CA PRO A 6 -60.21 2.64 -25.23
C PRO A 6 -59.20 3.36 -26.16
N ASP A 7 -58.02 2.75 -26.28
CA ASP A 7 -57.04 2.85 -27.37
C ASP A 7 -55.85 3.80 -27.20
N GLY A 8 -54.67 3.21 -27.42
CA GLY A 8 -53.50 3.88 -27.99
C GLY A 8 -52.29 3.90 -27.04
N ASP A 9 -51.41 2.89 -27.11
CA ASP A 9 -50.13 2.99 -27.85
C ASP A 9 -49.03 3.53 -26.91
N THR A 10 -47.81 3.00 -26.78
CA THR A 10 -47.04 1.99 -27.49
C THR A 10 -45.86 1.64 -26.58
N SER A 11 -45.29 0.45 -26.77
CA SER A 11 -43.85 0.16 -26.60
C SER A 11 -43.26 0.14 -25.18
N ASN A 12 -42.28 -0.69 -24.86
CA ASN A 12 -41.81 -2.00 -25.29
C ASN A 12 -40.65 -2.29 -24.32
N VAL A 13 -40.38 -3.57 -24.07
CA VAL A 13 -39.05 -4.10 -23.72
C VAL A 13 -38.55 -3.90 -22.28
N VAL A 14 -38.85 -4.92 -21.47
CA VAL A 14 -37.93 -5.61 -20.55
C VAL A 14 -36.46 -5.43 -20.96
N ARG A 15 -35.60 -4.91 -20.07
CA ARG A 15 -34.25 -5.43 -19.85
C ARG A 15 -33.83 -5.20 -18.40
N ASP A 16 -33.95 -6.27 -17.60
CA ASP A 16 -32.95 -6.57 -16.57
C ASP A 16 -31.58 -6.52 -17.24
N THR A 17 -30.82 -5.44 -17.01
CA THR A 17 -29.40 -5.43 -17.35
C THR A 17 -28.67 -6.20 -16.26
N PRO A 18 -28.08 -7.38 -16.55
CA PRO A 18 -27.14 -7.99 -15.63
C PRO A 18 -26.00 -7.00 -15.38
N VAL A 19 -25.62 -6.83 -14.12
CA VAL A 19 -24.41 -6.10 -13.75
C VAL A 19 -23.24 -6.73 -14.51
N ASP A 20 -22.73 -5.98 -15.46
CA ASP A 20 -21.52 -6.33 -16.20
C ASP A 20 -20.34 -6.22 -15.23
N LEU A 21 -19.79 -7.37 -14.85
CA LEU A 21 -18.61 -7.50 -13.98
C LEU A 21 -17.30 -7.19 -14.72
N THR A 22 -17.34 -6.65 -15.94
CA THR A 22 -16.16 -6.06 -16.57
C THR A 22 -15.89 -4.65 -16.03
N ALA A 23 -15.67 -4.57 -14.71
CA ALA A 23 -14.87 -3.46 -14.21
C ALA A 23 -13.50 -3.55 -14.88
N PRO A 24 -13.00 -2.50 -15.56
CA PRO A 24 -11.60 -2.49 -15.94
C PRO A 24 -10.80 -2.60 -14.64
N SER A 25 -10.06 -3.70 -14.53
CA SER A 25 -9.00 -3.90 -13.54
C SER A 25 -7.97 -2.79 -13.73
N PHE A 26 -8.24 -1.61 -13.18
CA PHE A 26 -7.23 -0.60 -12.92
C PHE A 26 -6.44 -1.08 -11.71
N ILE A 27 -5.61 -2.10 -11.94
CA ILE A 27 -4.36 -2.21 -11.20
C ILE A 27 -3.47 -1.18 -11.89
N PRO A 28 -3.10 -0.06 -11.24
CA PRO A 28 -2.13 0.86 -11.83
C PRO A 28 -0.86 0.05 -12.13
N GLU A 29 -0.38 0.11 -13.38
CA GLU A 29 0.93 -0.46 -13.76
C GLU A 29 2.09 0.11 -12.92
N GLU A 30 1.86 1.18 -12.17
CA GLU A 30 2.77 1.74 -11.16
C GLU A 30 3.10 0.77 -10.00
N LEU A 31 2.35 -0.33 -9.86
CA LEU A 31 2.69 -1.42 -8.92
C LEU A 31 3.69 -2.43 -9.48
N MET A 32 4.18 -2.24 -10.71
CA MET A 32 5.35 -2.97 -11.20
C MET A 32 6.59 -2.48 -10.46
N LEU A 33 6.85 -3.10 -9.32
CA LEU A 33 8.05 -2.95 -8.50
C LEU A 33 9.30 -3.15 -9.37
N GLN A 34 9.84 -2.04 -9.88
CA GLN A 34 11.22 -2.00 -10.35
C GLN A 34 12.11 -2.04 -9.10
N PRO A 35 13.09 -2.97 -9.01
CA PRO A 35 14.04 -2.99 -7.91
C PRO A 35 14.94 -1.76 -8.06
N SER A 36 14.55 -0.68 -7.40
CA SER A 36 15.24 0.61 -7.47
C SER A 36 15.60 1.02 -6.05
N ASN A 37 16.86 0.76 -5.69
CA ASN A 37 17.55 1.41 -4.58
C ASN A 37 16.67 1.56 -3.30
N GLU A 38 16.09 0.43 -2.86
CA GLU A 38 14.90 0.38 -1.99
C GLU A 38 15.07 1.16 -0.67
N THR A 39 16.23 1.11 -0.04
CA THR A 39 16.48 1.77 1.26
C THR A 39 16.32 3.30 1.22
N SER A 40 16.61 3.95 0.09
CA SER A 40 16.44 5.41 -0.04
C SER A 40 14.98 5.80 -0.29
N ASN A 41 14.21 4.91 -0.92
CA ASN A 41 12.79 5.14 -1.16
C ASN A 41 11.97 4.86 0.11
N ASP A 42 12.35 3.84 0.88
CA ASP A 42 11.69 3.49 2.15
C ASP A 42 11.86 4.59 3.20
N ALA A 43 13.05 5.19 3.32
CA ALA A 43 13.28 6.29 4.25
C ALA A 43 12.46 7.54 3.89
N ARG A 44 12.31 7.86 2.60
CA ARG A 44 11.45 8.95 2.14
C ARG A 44 9.98 8.65 2.40
N TYR A 45 9.56 7.42 2.11
CA TYR A 45 8.20 6.99 2.37
C TYR A 45 7.86 7.05 3.87
N LEU A 46 8.77 6.61 4.74
CA LEU A 46 8.62 6.72 6.18
C LEU A 46 8.46 8.18 6.64
N ASP A 47 9.22 9.11 6.07
CA ASP A 47 9.10 10.55 6.36
C ASP A 47 7.72 11.10 5.97
N GLU A 48 7.19 10.70 4.81
CA GLU A 48 5.84 11.06 4.37
C GLU A 48 4.77 10.50 5.32
N LEU A 49 4.86 9.22 5.71
CA LEU A 49 3.92 8.62 6.65
C LEU A 49 3.91 9.29 8.03
N VAL A 50 5.09 9.69 8.54
CA VAL A 50 5.22 10.40 9.81
C VAL A 50 4.57 11.79 9.73
N LYS A 51 4.74 12.50 8.59
CA LYS A 51 4.06 13.78 8.35
C LYS A 51 2.55 13.61 8.35
N ASP A 52 2.03 12.64 7.62
CA ASP A 52 0.59 12.34 7.58
C ASP A 52 0.04 11.99 8.96
N LEU A 53 0.80 11.23 9.75
CA LEU A 53 0.41 10.85 11.11
C LEU A 53 0.36 12.07 12.03
N SER A 54 1.27 13.02 11.86
CA SER A 54 1.28 14.28 12.63
C SER A 54 0.10 15.19 12.28
N ILE A 55 -0.29 15.26 11.00
CA ILE A 55 -1.47 16.00 10.53
C ILE A 55 -2.72 15.37 11.13
N LEU A 56 -2.83 14.05 11.07
CA LEU A 56 -3.99 13.32 11.57
C LEU A 56 -4.08 13.37 13.11
N ALA A 57 -2.95 13.35 13.81
CA ALA A 57 -2.90 13.55 15.25
C ALA A 57 -3.41 14.95 15.65
N SER A 58 -3.04 15.98 14.88
CA SER A 58 -3.54 17.35 15.09
C SER A 58 -5.05 17.43 14.86
N TYR A 59 -5.55 16.82 13.78
CA TYR A 59 -6.99 16.76 13.47
C TYR A 59 -7.82 16.06 14.56
N ARG A 60 -7.25 15.03 15.21
CA ARG A 60 -7.91 14.29 16.30
C ARG A 60 -8.17 15.12 17.55
N ILE A 61 -7.40 16.18 17.78
CA ILE A 61 -7.61 17.11 18.90
C ILE A 61 -8.97 17.79 18.74
N ASP A 62 -9.26 18.27 17.52
CA ASP A 62 -10.50 18.99 17.21
C ASP A 62 -11.69 18.06 16.93
N HIS A 63 -11.42 16.84 16.47
CA HIS A 63 -12.44 15.87 16.05
C HIS A 63 -12.20 14.47 16.62
N PRO A 64 -12.40 14.27 17.93
CA PRO A 64 -12.15 12.98 18.57
C PRO A 64 -13.04 11.88 17.96
N GLY A 65 -12.40 10.75 17.63
CA GLY A 65 -13.07 9.58 17.07
C GLY A 65 -13.26 9.59 15.55
N LYS A 66 -13.15 10.74 14.88
CA LYS A 66 -13.12 10.77 13.41
C LYS A 66 -11.78 10.23 12.90
N LEU A 67 -11.85 9.54 11.76
CA LEU A 67 -10.68 8.95 11.10
C LEU A 67 -9.87 8.02 12.01
N ARG A 68 -10.52 7.39 13.02
CA ARG A 68 -9.84 6.49 13.96
C ARG A 68 -9.11 5.36 13.25
N HIS A 69 -9.79 4.71 12.31
CA HIS A 69 -9.21 3.61 11.54
C HIS A 69 -8.09 4.05 10.60
N ALA A 70 -8.19 5.24 10.00
CA ALA A 70 -7.10 5.78 9.20
C ALA A 70 -5.83 6.00 10.05
N TYR A 71 -5.99 6.47 11.29
CA TYR A 71 -4.88 6.62 12.23
C TYR A 71 -4.25 5.27 12.59
N GLU A 72 -5.07 4.26 12.89
CA GLU A 72 -4.60 2.91 13.23
C GLU A 72 -3.84 2.27 12.06
N LEU A 73 -4.36 2.41 10.84
CA LEU A 73 -3.71 1.91 9.62
C LEU A 73 -2.38 2.63 9.36
N LEU A 74 -2.36 3.95 9.46
CA LEU A 74 -1.17 4.75 9.21
C LEU A 74 -0.08 4.47 10.25
N TYR A 75 -0.45 4.36 11.53
CA TYR A 75 0.46 3.97 12.60
C TYR A 75 1.04 2.57 12.36
N THR A 76 0.21 1.63 11.91
CA THR A 76 0.66 0.27 11.58
C THR A 76 1.67 0.29 10.43
N GLU A 77 1.41 1.08 9.40
CA GLU A 77 2.28 1.18 8.23
C GLU A 77 3.64 1.81 8.56
N VAL A 78 3.66 2.87 9.39
CA VAL A 78 4.90 3.45 9.92
C VAL A 78 5.78 2.39 10.59
N ASN A 79 5.19 1.57 11.45
CA ASN A 79 5.94 0.50 12.13
C ASN A 79 6.44 -0.56 11.15
N ARG A 80 5.59 -0.97 10.19
CA ARG A 80 5.96 -1.96 9.16
C ARG A 80 7.18 -1.50 8.34
N VAL A 81 7.19 -0.24 7.90
CA VAL A 81 8.29 0.33 7.11
C VAL A 81 9.55 0.47 7.97
N LEU A 82 9.42 0.92 9.21
CA LEU A 82 10.55 1.00 10.13
C LEU A 82 11.20 -0.36 10.38
N ASP A 83 10.39 -1.41 10.59
CA ASP A 83 10.87 -2.77 10.76
C ASP A 83 11.59 -3.29 9.51
N ALA A 84 11.07 -3.01 8.32
CA ALA A 84 11.70 -3.37 7.05
C ALA A 84 13.08 -2.70 6.87
N ILE A 85 13.18 -1.40 7.19
CA ILE A 85 14.46 -0.68 7.14
C ILE A 85 15.46 -1.28 8.13
N ASN A 86 15.03 -1.56 9.37
CA ASN A 86 15.89 -2.14 10.40
C ASN A 86 16.37 -3.55 10.01
N GLU A 87 15.49 -4.36 9.40
CA GLU A 87 15.84 -5.68 8.88
C GLU A 87 16.92 -5.58 7.80
N SER A 88 16.69 -4.73 6.80
CA SER A 88 17.64 -4.50 5.70
C SER A 88 19.02 -4.07 6.21
N GLN A 89 19.05 -3.17 7.20
CA GLN A 89 20.31 -2.75 7.83
C GLN A 89 21.01 -3.90 8.56
N ARG A 90 20.25 -4.76 9.24
CA ARG A 90 20.81 -5.93 9.94
C ARG A 90 21.42 -6.93 8.96
N GLU A 91 20.73 -7.24 7.87
CA GLU A 91 21.22 -8.13 6.81
C GLU A 91 22.48 -7.58 6.12
N ALA A 92 22.49 -6.28 5.82
CA ALA A 92 23.65 -5.60 5.24
C ALA A 92 24.89 -5.67 6.17
N ASN A 93 24.68 -5.48 7.48
CA ASN A 93 25.74 -5.57 8.47
C ASN A 93 26.24 -7.02 8.67
N ALA A 94 25.35 -8.01 8.66
CA ALA A 94 25.73 -9.42 8.70
C ALA A 94 26.58 -9.83 7.48
N THR A 95 26.19 -9.37 6.29
CA THR A 95 26.93 -9.61 5.04
C THR A 95 28.32 -8.97 5.07
N ARG A 96 28.42 -7.73 5.56
CA ARG A 96 29.72 -7.06 5.75
C ARG A 96 30.64 -7.85 6.69
N ASN A 97 30.14 -8.26 7.86
CA ASN A 97 30.95 -9.00 8.83
C ASN A 97 31.45 -10.35 8.28
N ASN A 98 30.64 -11.06 7.48
CA ASN A 98 31.05 -12.28 6.82
C ASN A 98 32.08 -12.04 5.69
N GLY A 99 31.98 -10.93 4.95
CA GLY A 99 32.93 -10.55 3.90
C GLY A 99 34.34 -10.24 4.43
N TYR A 100 34.45 -9.63 5.61
CA TYR A 100 35.76 -9.41 6.27
C TYR A 100 36.36 -10.70 6.84
N SER A 101 35.53 -11.69 7.18
CA SER A 101 35.97 -12.98 7.74
C SER A 101 36.63 -13.87 6.69
N ASN A 102 36.20 -13.79 5.42
CA ASN A 102 36.68 -14.65 4.34
C ASN A 102 37.93 -14.13 3.61
N THR A 103 38.41 -12.91 3.88
CA THR A 103 39.58 -12.33 3.20
C THR A 103 40.91 -12.58 3.91
N TRP A 104 40.90 -13.20 5.10
CA TRP A 104 42.11 -13.54 5.87
C TRP A 104 42.38 -15.04 5.99
N GLN A 105 41.59 -15.89 5.33
CA GLN A 105 41.96 -17.29 5.11
C GLN A 105 42.97 -17.37 3.96
N GLY A 106 44.16 -16.84 4.21
CA GLY A 106 45.32 -17.07 3.34
C GLY A 106 45.59 -18.57 3.23
N PRO A 107 46.11 -19.07 2.09
CA PRO A 107 46.39 -20.48 1.91
C PRO A 107 47.36 -20.93 2.99
N GLY A 108 46.89 -21.81 3.87
CA GLY A 108 47.71 -22.47 4.87
C GLY A 108 48.89 -23.14 4.18
N THR A 109 50.09 -22.80 4.63
CA THR A 109 51.33 -23.45 4.24
C THR A 109 51.23 -24.93 4.58
N LEU A 110 51.08 -25.79 3.58
CA LEU A 110 51.32 -27.22 3.73
C LEU A 110 52.83 -27.42 3.71
N LEU A 111 53.40 -27.67 4.90
CA LEU A 111 54.74 -28.25 5.08
C LEU A 111 54.69 -29.75 4.83
#